data_AF-A0A5D6UTR4-F1
#
_entry.id   AF-A0A5D6UTR4-F1
#
_cell.length_a   1.000
_cell.length_b   1.000
_cell.length_c   1.000
_cell.angle_alpha   90.00
_cell.angle_beta   90.00
_cell.angle_gamma   90.00
#
_symmetry.space_group_name_H-M   'P 1'
#
loop_
_entity.id
_entity.type
_entity.pdbx_description
1 polymer ?
#
loop_
_entity_poly.entity_id
_entity_poly.type
_entity_poly.pdbx_seq_one_letter_code
_entity_poly.pdbx_strand_id
1 'polypeptide(L)'
;MAPAILLLSLPLLIAKPPHTALPAWAQAQWQQQKLEQTSSRRNYLHGAFLQADFNGDGKVDIAIPAARRTTGSQGVIIFHQGLPTPFIIGTTSNPADELPKGNLAWANQWRLFTKQETYEVYLDKQETLRERPITLRYPAIEFSDGEKGGVLYWTGTRYRWLYQSC
;
A
#
# COMPACT_ATOMS: atom_id res chain seq x y z
N MET A 1 -34.13 -48.26 28.56
CA MET A 1 -33.98 -46.80 28.34
C MET A 1 -32.54 -46.55 27.95
N ALA A 2 -32.27 -46.14 26.71
CA ALA A 2 -30.93 -45.82 26.22
C ALA A 2 -30.85 -44.30 25.96
N PRO A 3 -29.75 -43.61 26.32
CA PRO A 3 -29.67 -42.17 26.08
C PRO A 3 -29.22 -41.92 24.64
N ALA A 4 -29.94 -41.03 23.95
CA ALA A 4 -29.54 -40.50 22.65
C ALA A 4 -28.48 -39.42 22.86
N ILE A 5 -27.29 -39.62 22.30
CA ILE A 5 -26.23 -38.61 22.25
C ILE A 5 -26.49 -37.73 21.02
N LEU A 6 -26.85 -36.48 21.26
CA LEU A 6 -27.02 -35.46 20.22
C LEU A 6 -25.63 -34.90 19.87
N LEU A 7 -25.08 -35.31 18.73
CA LEU A 7 -23.85 -34.73 18.18
C LEU A 7 -24.19 -33.39 17.51
N LEU A 8 -23.89 -32.27 18.18
CA LEU A 8 -23.86 -30.95 17.55
C LEU A 8 -22.66 -30.88 16.59
N SER A 9 -22.94 -30.91 15.30
CA SER A 9 -21.96 -30.55 14.26
C SER A 9 -21.76 -29.03 14.25
N LEU A 10 -20.68 -28.53 14.84
CA LEU A 10 -20.26 -27.15 14.61
C LEU A 10 -19.79 -27.02 13.14
N PRO A 11 -20.25 -26.02 12.38
CA PRO A 11 -19.66 -25.71 11.10
C PRO A 11 -18.21 -25.26 11.32
N LEU A 12 -17.28 -25.95 10.66
CA LEU A 12 -15.88 -25.56 10.62
C LEU A 12 -15.80 -24.15 10.02
N LEU A 13 -15.42 -23.16 10.82
CA LEU A 13 -15.11 -21.83 10.33
C LEU A 13 -13.80 -21.95 9.53
N ILE A 14 -13.89 -22.16 8.22
CA ILE A 14 -12.71 -22.14 7.35
C ILE A 14 -12.18 -20.71 7.40
N ALA A 15 -11.07 -20.51 8.12
CA ALA A 15 -10.33 -19.27 8.07
C ALA A 15 -10.02 -18.98 6.59
N LYS A 16 -10.57 -17.88 6.08
CA LYS A 16 -10.29 -17.42 4.71
C LYS A 16 -8.76 -17.37 4.58
N PRO A 17 -8.15 -18.11 3.64
CA PRO A 17 -6.70 -18.14 3.54
C PRO A 17 -6.21 -16.70 3.40
N PRO A 18 -5.08 -16.33 4.03
CA PRO A 18 -4.51 -15.00 3.85
C PRO A 18 -4.47 -14.74 2.36
N HIS A 19 -4.99 -13.57 1.96
CA HIS A 19 -5.06 -13.11 0.58
C HIS A 19 -3.63 -13.04 0.01
N THR A 20 -3.10 -14.18 -0.41
CA THR A 20 -1.72 -14.35 -0.88
C THR A 20 -1.66 -14.31 -2.39
N ALA A 21 -2.75 -14.69 -3.06
CA ALA A 21 -2.93 -14.54 -4.49
C ALA A 21 -3.59 -13.19 -4.81
N LEU A 22 -3.03 -12.49 -5.81
CA LEU A 22 -3.64 -11.28 -6.36
C LEU A 22 -4.99 -11.61 -7.01
N PRO A 23 -5.94 -10.66 -7.02
CA PRO A 23 -7.12 -10.75 -7.88
C PRO A 23 -6.72 -11.01 -9.34
N ALA A 24 -7.53 -11.78 -10.07
CA ALA A 24 -7.22 -12.20 -11.44
C ALA A 24 -6.91 -11.03 -12.38
N TRP A 25 -7.63 -9.91 -12.24
CA TRP A 25 -7.41 -8.71 -13.05
C TRP A 25 -6.05 -8.05 -12.74
N ALA A 26 -5.64 -7.99 -11.47
CA ALA A 26 -4.36 -7.41 -11.07
C ALA A 26 -3.20 -8.34 -11.48
N GLN A 27 -3.41 -9.66 -11.40
CA GLN A 27 -2.46 -10.65 -11.91
C GLN A 27 -2.29 -10.54 -13.43
N ALA A 28 -3.37 -10.31 -14.18
CA ALA A 28 -3.33 -10.08 -15.61
C ALA A 28 -2.59 -8.78 -15.96
N GLN A 29 -2.86 -7.68 -15.23
CA GLN A 29 -2.13 -6.43 -15.41
C GLN A 29 -0.63 -6.58 -15.11
N TRP A 30 -0.27 -7.33 -14.06
CA TRP A 30 1.13 -7.63 -13.77
C TRP A 30 1.86 -8.25 -14.97
N GLN A 31 1.23 -9.25 -15.61
CA GLN A 31 1.77 -9.94 -16.78
C GLN A 31 1.77 -9.05 -18.02
N GLN A 32 0.68 -8.32 -18.28
CA GLN A 32 0.54 -7.42 -19.43
C GLN A 32 1.63 -6.33 -19.41
N GLN A 33 1.94 -5.80 -18.22
CA GLN A 33 2.96 -4.79 -18.00
C GLN A 33 4.38 -5.38 -17.94
N LYS A 34 4.53 -6.70 -18.12
CA LYS A 34 5.81 -7.42 -18.08
C LYS A 34 6.59 -7.14 -16.80
N LEU A 35 5.89 -6.92 -15.69
CA LEU A 35 6.51 -6.53 -14.43
C LEU A 35 7.37 -7.64 -13.84
N GLU A 36 7.16 -8.90 -14.23
CA GLU A 36 8.04 -10.01 -13.86
C GLU A 36 9.48 -9.85 -14.36
N GLN A 37 9.71 -9.04 -15.40
CA GLN A 37 11.04 -8.81 -15.98
C GLN A 37 11.81 -7.70 -15.25
N THR A 38 11.11 -6.70 -14.72
CA THR A 38 11.71 -5.51 -14.11
C THR A 38 11.59 -5.49 -12.58
N SER A 39 10.57 -6.15 -12.06
CA SER A 39 10.13 -6.09 -10.67
C SER A 39 9.82 -7.48 -10.14
N SER A 40 9.73 -7.56 -8.82
CA SER A 40 9.37 -8.80 -8.16
C SER A 40 8.60 -8.49 -6.88
N ARG A 41 7.51 -9.22 -6.64
CA ARG A 41 6.71 -9.09 -5.42
C ARG A 41 7.58 -9.45 -4.21
N ARG A 42 7.34 -8.78 -3.09
CA ARG A 42 8.08 -8.94 -1.84
C ARG A 42 7.12 -9.02 -0.67
N ASN A 43 7.55 -9.68 0.39
CA ASN A 43 6.81 -9.82 1.65
C ASN A 43 7.56 -9.13 2.80
N TYR A 44 8.20 -7.98 2.51
CA TYR A 44 8.94 -7.21 3.53
C TYR A 44 8.01 -6.37 4.42
N LEU A 45 6.78 -6.13 3.96
CA LEU A 45 5.71 -5.54 4.72
C LEU A 45 4.70 -6.64 5.08
N HIS A 46 4.03 -6.50 6.22
CA HIS A 46 3.08 -7.50 6.68
C HIS A 46 1.86 -7.59 5.75
N GLY A 47 1.63 -8.76 5.14
CA GLY A 47 0.58 -8.99 4.15
C GLY A 47 1.08 -8.89 2.69
N ALA A 48 0.41 -9.60 1.78
CA ALA A 48 0.85 -9.70 0.38
C ALA A 48 0.48 -8.47 -0.47
N PHE A 49 -0.62 -7.81 -0.14
CA PHE A 49 -1.11 -6.60 -0.80
C PHE A 49 -2.13 -5.86 0.09
N LEU A 50 -2.38 -4.59 -0.19
CA LEU A 50 -3.49 -3.81 0.35
C LEU A 50 -4.55 -3.57 -0.73
N GLN A 51 -5.79 -3.39 -0.30
CA GLN A 51 -6.95 -3.25 -1.17
C GLN A 51 -7.86 -2.12 -0.67
N ALA A 52 -8.12 -1.12 -1.51
CA ALA A 52 -9.06 -0.02 -1.25
C ALA A 52 -9.39 0.71 -2.58
N ASP A 53 -10.30 1.67 -2.57
CA ASP A 53 -10.50 2.60 -3.69
C ASP A 53 -9.56 3.80 -3.48
N PHE A 54 -8.31 3.69 -3.93
CA PHE A 54 -7.28 4.70 -3.69
C PHE A 54 -7.45 5.92 -4.60
N ASN A 55 -8.04 5.77 -5.78
CA ASN A 55 -8.26 6.89 -6.72
C ASN A 55 -9.67 7.51 -6.67
N GLY A 56 -10.61 6.88 -5.97
CA GLY A 56 -11.98 7.36 -5.80
C GLY A 56 -12.92 7.06 -6.97
N ASP A 57 -12.59 6.10 -7.82
CA ASP A 57 -13.40 5.77 -9.01
C ASP A 57 -14.51 4.74 -8.73
N GLY A 58 -14.65 4.32 -7.46
CA GLY A 58 -15.63 3.34 -7.01
C GLY A 58 -15.23 1.89 -7.27
N LYS A 59 -14.04 1.63 -7.82
CA LYS A 59 -13.51 0.28 -8.03
C LYS A 59 -12.42 -0.03 -7.01
N VAL A 60 -12.07 -1.30 -6.97
CA VAL A 60 -11.12 -1.83 -6.01
C VAL A 60 -9.73 -1.77 -6.60
N ASP A 61 -8.83 -1.05 -5.95
CA ASP A 61 -7.42 -0.97 -6.31
C ASP A 61 -6.57 -1.91 -5.46
N ILE A 62 -5.36 -2.21 -5.95
CA ILE A 62 -4.43 -3.14 -5.31
C ILE A 62 -3.04 -2.52 -5.22
N ALA A 63 -2.52 -2.39 -4.01
CA ALA A 63 -1.14 -1.99 -3.74
C ALA A 63 -0.30 -3.21 -3.33
N ILE A 64 0.89 -3.39 -3.89
CA ILE A 64 1.71 -4.60 -3.74
C ILE A 64 3.14 -4.21 -3.36
N PRO A 65 3.73 -4.74 -2.28
CA PRO A 65 5.13 -4.52 -1.99
C PRO A 65 5.98 -5.20 -3.06
N ALA A 66 6.92 -4.45 -3.64
CA ALA A 66 7.75 -4.92 -4.74
C ALA A 66 9.18 -4.43 -4.59
N ALA A 67 10.09 -5.05 -5.34
CA ALA A 67 11.44 -4.53 -5.53
C ALA A 67 11.87 -4.59 -6.99
N ARG A 68 12.62 -3.57 -7.42
CA ARG A 68 13.27 -3.59 -8.74
C ARG A 68 14.32 -4.68 -8.78
N ARG A 69 14.31 -5.51 -9.82
CA ARG A 69 15.24 -6.65 -9.93
C ARG A 69 16.70 -6.24 -10.07
N THR A 70 16.97 -5.14 -10.78
CA THR A 70 18.35 -4.72 -11.07
C THR A 70 19.05 -4.08 -9.88
N THR A 71 18.32 -3.37 -9.01
CA THR A 71 18.92 -2.62 -7.89
C THR A 71 18.51 -3.15 -6.52
N GLY A 72 17.48 -4.01 -6.44
CA GLY A 72 16.90 -4.43 -5.17
C GLY A 72 16.06 -3.35 -4.47
N SER A 73 15.94 -2.14 -5.04
CA SER A 73 15.21 -1.03 -4.41
C SER A 73 13.77 -1.42 -4.10
N GLN A 74 13.41 -1.35 -2.82
CA GLN A 74 12.10 -1.73 -2.30
C GLN A 74 11.10 -0.59 -2.42
N GLY A 75 9.89 -0.91 -2.85
CA GLY A 75 8.83 0.05 -3.10
C GLY A 75 7.47 -0.61 -3.10
N VAL A 76 6.50 0.07 -3.71
CA VAL A 76 5.14 -0.40 -3.90
C VAL A 76 4.72 -0.22 -5.36
N ILE A 77 3.99 -1.18 -5.89
CA ILE A 77 3.31 -1.09 -7.19
C ILE A 77 1.83 -1.03 -6.92
N ILE A 78 1.15 -0.02 -7.45
CA ILE A 78 -0.29 0.18 -7.26
C ILE A 78 -0.99 0.07 -8.61
N PHE A 79 -1.99 -0.82 -8.66
CA PHE A 79 -2.89 -0.97 -9.77
C PHE A 79 -4.23 -0.33 -9.43
N HIS A 80 -4.66 0.62 -10.26
CA HIS A 80 -6.03 1.10 -10.24
C HIS A 80 -6.89 0.26 -11.18
N GLN A 81 -8.02 -0.25 -10.71
CA GLN A 81 -8.84 -1.11 -11.55
C GLN A 81 -9.47 -0.31 -12.69
N GLY A 82 -9.08 -0.63 -13.92
CA GLY A 82 -9.56 0.07 -15.12
C GLY A 82 -8.61 1.14 -15.65
N LEU A 83 -7.49 1.42 -14.98
CA LEU A 83 -6.36 2.12 -15.58
C LEU A 83 -5.37 1.10 -16.16
N PRO A 84 -4.84 1.30 -17.37
CA PRO A 84 -3.97 0.33 -18.01
C PRO A 84 -2.56 0.28 -17.40
N THR A 85 -2.10 1.41 -16.85
CA THR A 85 -0.71 1.59 -16.39
C THR A 85 -0.65 1.64 -14.86
N PRO A 86 0.23 0.84 -14.23
CA PRO A 86 0.43 0.87 -12.79
C PRO A 86 1.26 2.07 -12.35
N PHE A 87 1.11 2.43 -11.08
CA PHE A 87 1.96 3.39 -10.39
C PHE A 87 3.08 2.64 -9.69
N ILE A 88 4.33 2.97 -10.02
CA ILE A 88 5.52 2.30 -9.50
C ILE A 88 6.28 3.31 -8.63
N ILE A 89 6.32 3.07 -7.32
CA ILE A 89 6.75 4.06 -6.33
C ILE A 89 7.86 3.45 -5.47
N GLY A 90 8.98 4.16 -5.31
CA GLY A 90 10.13 3.71 -4.51
C GLY A 90 11.04 2.67 -5.14
N THR A 91 10.76 2.29 -6.39
CA THR A 91 11.61 1.34 -7.13
C THR A 91 12.41 2.01 -8.25
N THR A 92 12.29 3.33 -8.46
CA THR A 92 13.04 4.09 -9.48
C THR A 92 13.90 5.17 -8.84
N SER A 93 14.94 5.58 -9.58
CA SER A 93 15.93 6.58 -9.16
C SER A 93 15.56 8.02 -9.52
N ASN A 94 14.31 8.30 -9.96
CA ASN A 94 13.92 9.65 -10.32
C ASN A 94 13.20 10.34 -9.13
N PRO A 95 13.75 11.40 -8.53
CA PRO A 95 13.43 11.85 -7.17
C PRO A 95 12.45 13.02 -7.11
N ALA A 96 11.58 13.20 -8.09
CA ALA A 96 10.59 14.28 -8.04
C ALA A 96 9.46 13.95 -7.03
N ASP A 97 9.78 14.16 -5.75
CA ASP A 97 8.91 14.56 -4.63
C ASP A 97 8.26 13.52 -3.71
N GLU A 98 8.49 12.21 -3.82
CA GLU A 98 7.49 11.31 -3.20
C GLU A 98 7.99 10.24 -2.24
N LEU A 99 9.28 10.11 -1.87
CA LEU A 99 9.64 9.20 -0.77
C LEU A 99 10.89 9.62 0.03
N PRO A 100 10.91 9.39 1.36
CA PRO A 100 12.13 9.47 2.15
C PRO A 100 13.18 8.53 1.57
N LYS A 101 14.37 9.04 1.25
CA LYS A 101 15.51 8.28 0.70
C LYS A 101 15.23 7.58 -0.64
N GLY A 102 14.14 7.93 -1.34
CA GLY A 102 13.79 7.40 -2.65
C GLY A 102 13.31 5.94 -2.69
N ASN A 103 13.12 5.28 -1.55
CA ASN A 103 12.62 3.90 -1.46
C ASN A 103 11.89 3.63 -0.14
N LEU A 104 11.32 2.43 -0.01
CA LEU A 104 10.56 1.97 1.16
C LEU A 104 11.29 0.88 1.97
N ALA A 105 12.60 0.71 1.78
CA ALA A 105 13.37 -0.32 2.48
C ALA A 105 13.45 -0.11 4.00
N TRP A 106 13.21 1.11 4.46
CA TRP A 106 13.20 1.47 5.88
C TRP A 106 11.91 1.04 6.60
N ALA A 107 10.80 0.88 5.87
CA ALA A 107 9.51 0.56 6.46
C ALA A 107 9.40 -0.95 6.74
N ASN A 108 8.95 -1.31 7.93
CA ASN A 108 8.65 -2.70 8.31
C ASN A 108 7.14 -2.95 8.45
N GLN A 109 6.34 -1.89 8.39
CA GLN A 109 4.90 -1.91 8.54
C GLN A 109 4.24 -1.04 7.46
N TRP A 110 3.04 -1.48 7.07
CA TRP A 110 2.13 -0.69 6.26
C TRP A 110 0.69 -1.02 6.61
N ARG A 111 -0.23 -0.08 6.36
CA ARG A 111 -1.67 -0.30 6.52
C ARG A 111 -2.47 0.71 5.74
N LEU A 112 -3.77 0.43 5.58
CA LEU A 112 -4.72 1.40 5.07
C LEU A 112 -4.84 2.58 6.05
N PHE A 113 -4.76 3.79 5.50
CA PHE A 113 -5.03 5.03 6.21
C PHE A 113 -6.34 5.60 5.70
N THR A 114 -7.39 5.57 6.54
CA THR A 114 -8.76 5.94 6.15
C THR A 114 -9.24 7.24 6.79
N LYS A 115 -8.40 7.88 7.62
CA LYS A 115 -8.73 9.19 8.19
C LYS A 115 -8.72 10.24 7.09
N GLN A 116 -9.76 11.07 7.04
CA GLN A 116 -9.87 12.14 6.05
C GLN A 116 -9.00 13.34 6.38
N GLU A 117 -8.48 13.44 7.61
CA GLU A 117 -7.62 14.54 8.03
C GLU A 117 -6.30 13.98 8.54
N THR A 118 -5.21 14.62 8.12
CA THR A 118 -3.84 14.39 8.55
C THR A 118 -3.08 15.71 8.51
N TYR A 119 -1.82 15.70 8.91
CA TYR A 119 -0.94 16.85 8.81
C TYR A 119 0.29 16.50 7.96
N GLU A 120 0.86 17.51 7.31
CA GLU A 120 2.18 17.44 6.69
C GLU A 120 3.17 18.22 7.53
N VAL A 121 4.24 17.55 7.94
CA VAL A 121 5.37 18.21 8.62
C VAL A 121 6.34 18.75 7.58
N TYR A 122 6.71 20.03 7.69
CA TYR A 122 7.66 20.69 6.79
C TYR A 122 8.54 21.70 7.54
N LEU A 123 9.68 22.06 6.96
CA LEU A 123 10.51 23.15 7.44
C LEU A 123 10.10 24.45 6.75
N ASP A 124 9.82 25.51 7.51
CA ASP A 124 9.61 26.84 6.95
C ASP A 124 10.93 27.50 6.50
N LYS A 125 10.86 28.74 6.00
CA LYS A 125 12.03 29.48 5.50
C LYS A 125 13.07 29.74 6.58
N GLN A 126 12.71 29.57 7.85
CA GLN A 126 13.56 29.76 9.01
C GLN A 126 14.00 28.41 9.61
N GLU A 127 13.90 27.32 8.84
CA GLU A 127 14.25 25.96 9.26
C GLU A 127 13.48 25.52 10.52
N THR A 128 12.30 26.09 10.76
CA THR A 128 11.45 25.69 11.87
C THR A 128 10.46 24.63 11.41
N LEU A 129 10.30 23.57 12.19
CA LEU A 129 9.28 22.55 11.95
C LEU A 129 7.88 23.16 12.10
N ARG A 130 7.07 23.00 11.06
CA ARG A 130 5.68 23.42 10.97
C ARG A 130 4.83 22.26 10.52
N GLU A 131 3.54 22.37 10.84
CA GLU A 131 2.52 21.43 10.41
C GLU A 131 1.45 22.20 9.65
N ARG A 132 0.93 21.58 8.58
CA ARG A 132 -0.29 22.06 7.93
C ARG A 132 -1.30 20.93 7.80
N PRO A 133 -2.60 21.18 8.02
CA PRO A 133 -3.63 20.17 7.80
C PRO A 133 -3.74 19.83 6.32
N ILE A 134 -3.94 18.54 6.05
CA ILE A 134 -4.18 17.97 4.73
C ILE A 134 -5.46 17.14 4.82
N THR A 135 -6.41 17.43 3.92
CA THR A 135 -7.62 16.62 3.76
C THR A 135 -7.41 15.56 2.68
N LEU A 136 -7.52 14.29 3.08
CA LEU A 136 -7.48 13.14 2.20
C LEU A 136 -8.90 12.82 1.72
N ARG A 137 -9.09 12.80 0.40
CA ARG A 137 -10.39 12.49 -0.22
C ARG A 137 -10.66 10.99 -0.29
N TYR A 138 -9.61 10.19 -0.36
CA TYR A 138 -9.65 8.75 -0.57
C TYR A 138 -8.75 8.05 0.45
N PRO A 139 -8.97 6.75 0.71
CA PRO A 139 -8.01 5.92 1.41
C PRO A 139 -6.59 6.12 0.91
N ALA A 140 -5.63 6.09 1.84
CA ALA A 140 -4.22 6.21 1.58
C ALA A 140 -3.47 5.01 2.18
N ILE A 141 -2.15 4.98 2.01
CA ILE A 141 -1.29 3.92 2.55
C ILE A 141 -0.31 4.56 3.53
N GLU A 142 -0.40 4.17 4.79
CA GLU A 142 0.61 4.54 5.78
C GLU A 142 1.72 3.50 5.78
N PHE A 143 2.96 3.96 5.87
CA PHE A 143 4.16 3.15 6.08
C PHE A 143 4.86 3.62 7.35
N SER A 144 5.40 2.69 8.12
CA SER A 144 6.15 3.01 9.33
C SER A 144 7.26 1.99 9.63
N ASP A 145 8.21 2.38 10.47
CA ASP A 145 9.15 1.46 11.15
C ASP A 145 8.80 1.22 12.63
N GLY A 146 7.76 1.91 13.14
CA GLY A 146 7.32 1.92 14.54
C GLY A 146 7.62 3.24 15.25
N GLU A 147 8.57 4.02 14.75
CA GLU A 147 8.95 5.33 15.30
C GLU A 147 8.75 6.47 14.30
N LYS A 148 8.91 6.18 13.02
CA LYS A 148 8.80 7.14 11.91
C LYS A 148 7.83 6.58 10.88
N GLY A 149 7.15 7.48 10.19
CA GLY A 149 6.21 7.08 9.17
C GLY A 149 5.90 8.16 8.16
N GLY A 150 5.02 7.79 7.25
CA GLY A 150 4.43 8.71 6.30
C GLY A 150 3.29 8.07 5.55
N VAL A 151 2.53 8.93 4.87
CA VAL A 151 1.31 8.54 4.16
C VAL A 151 1.50 8.80 2.68
N LEU A 152 1.30 7.75 1.88
CA LEU A 152 1.22 7.81 0.44
C LEU A 152 -0.24 7.93 0.02
N TYR A 153 -0.62 9.04 -0.60
CA TYR A 153 -2.01 9.35 -0.93
C TYR A 153 -2.17 9.83 -2.37
N TRP A 154 -3.38 9.68 -2.92
CA TRP A 154 -3.72 10.13 -4.26
C TRP A 154 -4.18 11.59 -4.26
N THR A 155 -3.64 12.41 -5.17
CA THR A 155 -3.99 13.83 -5.34
C THR A 155 -5.15 14.08 -6.29
N GLY A 156 -5.67 13.02 -6.94
CA GLY A 156 -6.56 13.12 -8.10
C GLY A 156 -5.83 12.84 -9.43
N THR A 157 -4.50 12.97 -9.48
CA THR A 157 -3.70 12.78 -10.71
C THR A 157 -2.40 12.01 -10.51
N ARG A 158 -1.84 12.03 -9.31
CA ARG A 158 -0.63 11.29 -8.95
C ARG A 158 -0.68 10.89 -7.48
N TYR A 159 0.18 9.95 -7.09
CA TYR A 159 0.46 9.76 -5.68
C TYR A 159 1.30 10.93 -5.16
N ARG A 160 1.32 11.14 -3.84
CA ARG A 160 2.23 12.04 -3.14
C ARG A 160 2.51 11.47 -1.77
N TRP A 161 3.67 11.83 -1.22
CA TRP A 161 4.04 11.47 0.13
C TRP A 161 3.87 12.62 1.11
N LEU A 162 3.34 12.28 2.28
CA LEU A 162 3.25 13.14 3.44
C LEU A 162 4.18 12.60 4.50
N TYR A 163 5.10 13.45 4.95
CA TYR A 163 5.88 13.18 6.13
C TYR A 163 5.00 13.35 7.38
N GLN A 164 5.01 12.34 8.23
CA GLN A 164 4.40 12.38 9.55
C GLN A 164 5.50 12.17 10.59
N SER A 165 5.50 13.00 11.64
CA SER A 165 6.13 12.63 12.91
C SER A 165 5.13 11.75 13.65
N CYS A 166 5.52 10.52 14.00
CA CYS A 166 4.78 9.71 14.96
C CYS A 166 5.03 10.20 16.38
#